data_AF-A0A367LVU3-F1
#
_entry.id   AF-A0A367LVU3-F1
#
_cell.length_a   1.000
_cell.length_b   1.000
_cell.length_c   1.000
_cell.angle_alpha   90.00
_cell.angle_beta   90.00
_cell.angle_gamma   90.00
#
_symmetry.space_group_name_H-M   'P 1'
#
loop_
_entity.id
_entity.type
_entity.pdbx_description
1 polymer ?
#
loop_
_entity_poly.entity_id
_entity_poly.type
_entity_poly.pdbx_seq_one_letter_code
_entity_poly.pdbx_strand_id
1 'polypeptide(L)'
;ADVYKRQELERQEQRFPNLEEVAARLHLSSRSLKRHLHDAGTSFRQLLGQARQRQALRLLRRPEVSLQRIALYLGYSDPTNFTRAFKRW
;
A
#
# COMPACT_ATOMS: atom_id res chain seq x y z
N ALA A 1 2.71 4.66 -27.70
CA ALA A 1 3.33 3.87 -26.61
C ALA A 1 3.69 4.74 -25.39
N ASP A 2 4.18 5.98 -25.59
CA ASP A 2 4.68 6.82 -24.47
C ASP A 2 3.60 7.51 -23.62
N VAL A 3 2.43 7.83 -24.19
CA VAL A 3 1.34 8.49 -23.45
C VAL A 3 0.76 7.56 -22.38
N TYR A 4 0.59 6.27 -22.67
CA TYR A 4 0.15 5.27 -21.68
C TYR A 4 1.20 5.02 -20.60
N LYS A 5 2.49 5.01 -20.95
CA LYS A 5 3.57 4.90 -19.97
C LYS A 5 3.60 6.12 -19.04
N ARG A 6 3.44 7.34 -19.55
CA ARG A 6 3.36 8.57 -18.73
C ARG A 6 2.15 8.57 -17.81
N GLN A 7 0.96 8.25 -18.31
CA GLN A 7 -0.25 8.22 -17.50
C GLN A 7 -0.21 7.12 -16.42
N GLU A 8 0.47 6.01 -16.71
CA GLU A 8 0.69 4.94 -15.73
C GLU A 8 1.80 5.27 -14.72
N LEU A 9 2.80 6.08 -15.12
CA LEU A 9 3.83 6.63 -14.22
C LEU A 9 3.26 7.74 -13.31
N GLU A 10 2.32 8.55 -13.80
CA GLU A 10 1.61 9.57 -13.00
C GLU A 10 0.62 8.91 -12.02
N ARG A 11 0.03 7.76 -12.38
CA ARG A 11 -0.67 6.88 -11.41
C ARG A 11 0.29 6.23 -10.40
N GLN A 12 1.59 6.13 -10.74
CA GLN A 12 2.60 5.43 -9.94
C GLN A 12 3.16 6.24 -8.75
N GLU A 13 2.71 7.46 -8.49
CA GLU A 13 3.10 8.20 -7.27
C GLU A 13 2.23 7.89 -6.04
N GLN A 14 1.33 6.89 -6.10
CA GLN A 14 0.52 6.52 -4.93
C GLN A 14 1.32 5.68 -3.93
N ARG A 15 2.18 6.34 -3.15
CA ARG A 15 2.68 5.80 -1.88
C ARG A 15 1.50 5.60 -0.94
N PHE A 16 1.46 4.45 -0.25
CA PHE A 16 0.49 4.26 0.82
C PHE A 16 0.69 5.30 1.92
N PRO A 17 -0.38 5.98 2.38
CA PRO A 17 -0.27 6.93 3.46
C PRO A 17 0.15 6.21 4.75
N ASN A 18 0.91 6.89 5.61
CA ASN A 18 1.17 6.45 6.98
C ASN A 18 -0.03 6.78 7.89
N LEU A 19 0.05 6.39 9.15
CA LEU A 19 -1.06 6.55 10.10
C LEU A 19 -1.39 8.04 10.32
N GLU A 20 -0.37 8.87 10.43
CA GLU A 20 -0.44 10.29 10.70
C GLU A 20 -1.14 11.02 9.55
N GLU A 21 -0.80 10.67 8.30
CA GLU A 21 -1.43 11.18 7.09
C GLU A 21 -2.91 10.81 7.01
N VAL A 22 -3.27 9.56 7.35
CA VAL A 22 -4.68 9.13 7.38
C VAL A 22 -5.43 9.82 8.52
N ALA A 23 -4.82 9.93 9.70
CA ALA A 23 -5.43 10.58 10.86
C ALA A 23 -5.72 12.06 10.56
N ALA A 24 -4.76 12.77 9.97
CA ALA A 24 -4.91 14.18 9.58
C ALA A 24 -6.05 14.39 8.57
N ARG A 25 -6.16 13.53 7.54
CA ARG A 25 -7.26 13.57 6.55
C ARG A 25 -8.64 13.33 7.16
N LEU A 26 -8.70 12.64 8.29
CA LEU A 26 -9.93 12.37 9.03
C LEU A 26 -10.15 13.35 10.18
N HIS A 27 -9.31 14.39 10.31
CA HIS A 27 -9.33 15.33 11.45
C HIS A 27 -9.20 14.65 12.82
N LEU A 28 -8.40 13.59 12.89
CA LEU A 28 -8.12 12.82 14.10
C LEU A 28 -6.64 12.89 14.47
N SER A 29 -6.33 12.66 15.75
CA SER A 29 -4.98 12.27 16.16
C SER A 29 -4.73 10.80 15.84
N SER A 30 -3.46 10.40 15.65
CA SER A 30 -3.08 9.00 15.48
C SER A 30 -3.58 8.10 16.61
N ARG A 31 -3.69 8.63 17.84
CA ARG A 31 -4.23 7.91 19.00
C ARG A 31 -5.73 7.66 18.86
N SER A 32 -6.51 8.69 18.49
CA SER A 32 -7.95 8.55 18.28
C SER A 32 -8.26 7.59 17.12
N LEU A 33 -7.52 7.68 16.02
CA LEU A 33 -7.67 6.76 14.90
C LEU A 33 -7.36 5.31 15.31
N LYS A 34 -6.26 5.06 16.03
CA LYS A 34 -5.94 3.73 16.55
C LYS A 34 -7.07 3.17 17.42
N ARG A 35 -7.63 3.99 18.32
CA ARG A 35 -8.74 3.59 19.19
C ARG A 35 -9.98 3.25 18.37
N HIS A 36 -10.42 4.10 17.45
CA HIS A 36 -11.58 3.82 16.60
C HIS A 36 -11.41 2.54 15.78
N LEU A 37 -10.22 2.30 15.22
CA LEU A 37 -9.94 1.07 14.48
C LEU A 37 -9.99 -0.16 15.39
N HIS A 38 -9.41 -0.06 16.59
CA HIS A 38 -9.46 -1.12 17.59
C HIS A 38 -10.90 -1.45 18.00
N ASP A 39 -11.71 -0.43 18.28
CA ASP A 39 -13.12 -0.58 18.68
C ASP A 39 -13.95 -1.20 17.53
N ALA A 40 -13.54 -0.99 16.28
CA ALA A 40 -14.09 -1.64 15.09
C ALA A 40 -13.48 -3.04 14.80
N GLY A 41 -12.67 -3.60 15.71
CA GLY A 41 -12.07 -4.93 15.58
C GLY A 41 -10.94 -5.01 14.54
N THR A 42 -10.30 -3.90 14.20
CA THR A 42 -9.23 -3.84 13.20
C THR A 42 -8.05 -2.98 13.65
N SER A 43 -7.08 -2.81 12.76
CA SER A 43 -5.92 -1.96 12.99
C SER A 43 -5.45 -1.34 11.69
N PHE A 44 -4.75 -0.21 11.81
CA PHE A 44 -4.12 0.44 10.65
C PHE A 44 -3.19 -0.53 9.89
N ARG A 45 -2.46 -1.39 10.62
CA ARG A 45 -1.57 -2.40 10.02
C ARG A 45 -2.34 -3.41 9.18
N GLN A 46 -3.48 -3.90 9.67
CA GLN A 46 -4.33 -4.84 8.92
C GLN A 46 -4.91 -4.18 7.67
N LEU A 47 -5.49 -2.98 7.80
CA LEU A 47 -6.05 -2.24 6.67
C LEU A 47 -5.00 -1.91 5.60
N LEU A 48 -3.82 -1.45 6.03
CA LEU A 48 -2.68 -1.20 5.15
C LEU A 48 -2.21 -2.48 4.45
N GLY A 49 -2.15 -3.61 5.17
CA GLY A 49 -1.83 -4.92 4.60
C GLY A 49 -2.81 -5.33 3.51
N GLN A 50 -4.11 -5.24 3.78
CA GLN A 50 -5.16 -5.56 2.80
C GLN A 50 -5.12 -4.63 1.58
N ALA A 51 -4.86 -3.34 1.79
CA ALA A 51 -4.74 -2.38 0.69
C ALA A 51 -3.52 -2.70 -0.20
N ARG A 52 -2.38 -3.05 0.42
CA ARG A 52 -1.17 -3.53 -0.28
C ARG A 52 -1.42 -4.83 -1.04
N GLN A 53 -2.10 -5.81 -0.43
CA GLN A 53 -2.43 -7.08 -1.08
C GLN A 53 -3.28 -6.86 -2.33
N ARG A 54 -4.35 -6.04 -2.24
CA ARG A 54 -5.19 -5.73 -3.39
C ARG A 54 -4.41 -5.09 -4.53
N GLN A 55 -3.48 -4.18 -4.21
CA GLN A 55 -2.64 -3.54 -5.23
C GLN A 55 -1.59 -4.49 -5.79
N ALA A 56 -0.98 -5.34 -4.95
CA ALA A 56 -0.03 -6.36 -5.37
C ALA A 56 -0.66 -7.32 -6.39
N LEU A 57 -1.87 -7.81 -6.12
CA LEU A 57 -2.60 -8.71 -7.03
C LEU A 57 -2.91 -8.05 -8.38
N ARG A 58 -3.17 -6.74 -8.41
CA ARG A 58 -3.34 -6.00 -9.67
C ARG A 58 -2.04 -5.87 -10.46
N LEU A 59 -0.93 -5.58 -9.78
CA LEU A 59 0.38 -5.41 -10.40
C LEU A 59 0.98 -6.74 -10.89
N LEU A 60 0.78 -7.83 -10.15
CA LEU A 60 1.27 -9.17 -10.54
C LEU A 60 0.61 -9.72 -11.81
N ARG A 61 -0.53 -9.17 -12.23
CA ARG A 61 -1.19 -9.52 -13.51
C ARG A 61 -0.53 -8.86 -14.72
N ARG A 62 0.47 -7.99 -14.50
CA ARG A 62 1.15 -7.22 -15.53
C ARG A 62 2.58 -7.74 -15.72
N PRO A 63 2.85 -8.56 -16.76
CA PRO A 63 4.15 -9.21 -16.95
C PRO A 63 5.31 -8.21 -17.16
N GLU A 64 5.02 -6.97 -17.53
CA GLU A 64 5.98 -5.90 -17.75
C GLU A 64 6.53 -5.25 -16.46
N VAL A 65 5.96 -5.55 -15.29
CA VAL A 65 6.41 -4.98 -14.01
C VAL A 65 7.20 -6.01 -13.21
N SER A 66 8.49 -5.75 -12.99
CA SER A 66 9.32 -6.64 -12.19
C SER A 66 8.89 -6.69 -10.73
N LEU A 67 9.10 -7.84 -10.08
CA LEU A 67 8.79 -8.05 -8.66
C LEU A 67 9.46 -6.99 -7.76
N GLN A 68 10.68 -6.56 -8.10
CA GLN A 68 11.40 -5.53 -7.38
C GLN A 68 10.71 -4.17 -7.46
N ARG A 69 10.21 -3.80 -8.65
CA ARG A 69 9.41 -2.57 -8.82
C ARG A 69 8.09 -2.64 -8.06
N ILE A 70 7.43 -3.81 -8.07
CA ILE A 70 6.20 -4.03 -7.30
C ILE A 70 6.47 -3.85 -5.80
N ALA A 71 7.54 -4.41 -5.26
CA ALA A 71 7.91 -4.28 -3.86
C ALA A 71 8.13 -2.81 -3.47
N LEU A 72 8.94 -2.07 -4.26
CA LEU A 72 9.22 -0.66 -4.03
C LEU A 72 7.93 0.17 -4.07
N TYR A 73 7.08 -0.05 -5.07
CA TYR A 73 5.80 0.63 -5.22
C TYR A 73 4.86 0.41 -4.02
N LEU A 74 4.86 -0.80 -3.46
CA LEU A 74 4.06 -1.12 -2.27
C LEU A 74 4.65 -0.57 -0.96
N GLY A 75 5.80 0.10 -1.02
CA GLY A 75 6.49 0.70 0.12
C GLY A 75 7.38 -0.29 0.88
N TYR A 76 7.86 -1.34 0.21
CA TYR A 76 8.89 -2.22 0.75
C TYR A 76 10.26 -1.77 0.26
N SER A 77 11.21 -1.62 1.17
CA SER A 77 12.61 -1.34 0.85
C SER A 77 13.34 -2.55 0.24
N ASP A 78 12.83 -3.76 0.44
CA ASP A 78 13.42 -5.02 -0.02
C ASP A 78 12.33 -5.96 -0.58
N PRO A 79 12.49 -6.52 -1.79
CA PRO A 79 11.59 -7.53 -2.36
C PRO A 79 11.36 -8.77 -1.47
N THR A 80 12.33 -9.13 -0.64
CA THR A 80 12.23 -10.21 0.34
C THR A 80 11.15 -9.92 1.39
N ASN A 81 11.09 -8.66 1.87
CA ASN A 81 10.07 -8.22 2.81
C ASN A 81 8.68 -8.22 2.18
N PHE A 82 8.59 -7.83 0.90
CA PHE A 82 7.35 -7.95 0.14
C PHE A 82 6.91 -9.42 0.03
N THR A 83 7.81 -10.32 -0.34
CA THR A 83 7.50 -11.76 -0.50
C THR A 83 6.99 -12.38 0.80
N ARG A 84 7.63 -12.05 1.94
CA ARG A 84 7.18 -12.51 3.26
C ARG A 84 5.79 -11.96 3.61
N ALA A 85 5.54 -10.69 3.31
CA ALA A 85 4.24 -10.09 3.55
C ALA A 85 3.16 -10.73 2.65
N PHE A 86 3.47 -10.92 1.37
CA PHE A 86 2.58 -11.53 0.38
C PHE A 86 2.16 -12.95 0.77
N LYS A 87 3.08 -13.76 1.32
CA LYS A 87 2.77 -15.09 1.84
C LYS A 87 1.93 -15.10 3.13
N ARG A 88 1.90 -13.99 3.87
CA ARG A 88 1.19 -13.89 5.16
C ARG A 88 -0.22 -13.32 5.02
N TRP A 89 -0.49 -12.59 3.93
CA TRP A 89 -1.81 -12.05 3.62
C TRP A 89 -2.73 -13.13 3.07
#